data_AF-A0A162V6L5-F1
#
_entry.id   AF-A0A162V6L5-F1
#
_cell.length_a   1.000
_cell.length_b   1.000
_cell.length_c   1.000
_cell.angle_alpha   90.00
_cell.angle_beta   90.00
_cell.angle_gamma   90.00
#
_symmetry.space_group_name_H-M   'P 1'
#
loop_
_entity.id
_entity.type
_entity.pdbx_description
1 polymer ?
#
loop_
_entity_poly.entity_id
_entity_poly.type
_entity_poly.pdbx_seq_one_letter_code
_entity_poly.pdbx_strand_id
1 'polypeptide(L)'
;VLKRLVKTSLRSALFLSLYMSVAFGVPCGLRRLFRTEGRWIYAVSGLAAGSMSVVEAKGRQLELGLYFLPRAMEALWQMMAKRGYVTRVPYGEVVLFMGSVGTLMTLYQTDKSSVGSTYLGTMFRFFGEN
;
A
#
# COMPACT_ATOMS: atom_id res chain seq x y z
N VAL A 1 9.86 1.09 -28.26
CA VAL A 1 8.79 1.36 -27.25
C VAL A 1 7.93 0.12 -26.98
N LEU A 2 7.30 -0.49 -28.00
CA LEU A 2 6.42 -1.64 -27.84
C LEU A 2 7.03 -2.86 -27.10
N LYS A 3 8.25 -3.30 -27.48
CA LYS A 3 8.94 -4.42 -26.79
C LYS A 3 9.19 -4.17 -25.30
N ARG A 4 9.44 -2.90 -24.92
CA ARG A 4 9.65 -2.51 -23.51
C ARG A 4 8.34 -2.55 -22.74
N LEU A 5 7.25 -2.06 -23.34
CA LEU A 5 5.91 -2.11 -22.76
C LEU A 5 5.44 -3.55 -22.52
N VAL A 6 5.58 -4.42 -23.51
CA VAL A 6 5.22 -5.85 -23.38
C VAL A 6 6.01 -6.51 -22.25
N LYS A 7 7.33 -6.27 -22.18
CA LYS A 7 8.18 -6.82 -21.11
C LYS A 7 7.75 -6.33 -19.72
N THR A 8 7.41 -5.05 -19.57
CA THR A 8 6.93 -4.50 -18.29
C THR A 8 5.55 -5.05 -17.93
N SER A 9 4.62 -5.15 -18.88
CA SER A 9 3.28 -5.67 -18.62
C SER A 9 3.32 -7.13 -18.21
N LEU A 10 4.09 -7.97 -18.93
CA LEU A 10 4.24 -9.39 -18.60
C LEU A 10 4.87 -9.59 -17.23
N ARG A 11 5.88 -8.78 -16.87
CA ARG A 11 6.49 -8.82 -15.54
C ARG A 11 5.49 -8.48 -14.43
N SER A 12 4.65 -7.47 -14.64
CA SER A 12 3.58 -7.10 -13.68
C SER A 12 2.53 -8.20 -13.55
N ALA A 13 2.13 -8.80 -14.68
CA ALA A 13 1.14 -9.87 -14.70
C ALA A 13 1.65 -11.11 -13.96
N LEU A 14 2.92 -11.47 -14.17
CA LEU A 14 3.59 -12.54 -13.44
C LEU A 14 3.69 -12.23 -11.94
N PHE A 15 4.05 -11.00 -11.57
CA PHE A 15 4.10 -10.59 -10.18
C PHE A 15 2.72 -10.71 -9.50
N LEU A 16 1.66 -10.16 -10.10
CA LEU A 16 0.32 -10.19 -9.53
C LEU A 16 -0.23 -11.61 -9.41
N SER A 17 0.03 -12.47 -10.42
CA SER A 17 -0.43 -13.87 -10.40
C SER A 17 0.31 -14.71 -9.35
N LEU A 18 1.63 -14.55 -9.23
CA LEU A 18 2.42 -15.19 -8.18
C LEU A 18 1.98 -14.72 -6.79
N TYR A 19 1.76 -13.41 -6.62
CA TYR A 19 1.32 -12.82 -5.37
C TYR A 19 -0.03 -13.41 -4.89
N MET A 20 -1.04 -13.45 -5.77
CA MET A 20 -2.35 -14.03 -5.45
C MET A 20 -2.27 -15.54 -5.19
N SER A 21 -1.49 -16.27 -6.00
CA SER A 21 -1.34 -17.73 -5.86
C SER A 21 -0.73 -18.09 -4.50
N VAL A 22 0.26 -17.33 -4.05
CA VAL A 22 0.91 -17.54 -2.75
C VAL A 22 0.00 -17.10 -1.61
N ALA A 23 -0.69 -15.97 -1.75
CA ALA A 23 -1.60 -15.45 -0.72
C ALA A 23 -2.72 -16.44 -0.35
N PHE A 24 -3.29 -17.15 -1.33
CA PHE A 24 -4.33 -18.17 -1.09
C PHE A 24 -3.77 -19.59 -0.93
N GLY A 25 -2.66 -19.92 -1.59
CA GLY A 25 -2.05 -21.25 -1.53
C GLY A 25 -1.37 -21.55 -0.19
N VAL A 26 -0.66 -20.57 0.39
CA VAL A 26 0.09 -20.75 1.64
C VAL A 26 -0.80 -21.06 2.85
N PRO A 27 -1.92 -20.36 3.10
CA PRO A 27 -2.83 -20.72 4.19
C PRO A 27 -3.35 -22.15 4.06
N CYS A 28 -3.73 -22.57 2.85
CA CYS A 28 -4.22 -23.92 2.58
C CYS A 28 -3.13 -24.98 2.83
N GLY A 29 -1.91 -24.73 2.36
CA GLY A 29 -0.77 -25.61 2.60
C GLY A 29 -0.40 -25.71 4.08
N LEU A 30 -0.36 -24.57 4.78
CA LEU A 30 0.04 -24.51 6.18
C LEU A 30 -1.01 -25.14 7.10
N ARG A 31 -2.31 -24.97 6.80
CA ARG A 31 -3.40 -25.69 7.50
C ARG A 31 -3.33 -27.19 7.27
N ARG A 32 -3.00 -27.66 6.06
CA ARG A 32 -2.84 -29.09 5.78
C ARG A 32 -1.66 -29.70 6.55
N LEU A 33 -0.59 -28.94 6.74
CA LEU A 33 0.62 -29.39 7.45
C LEU A 33 0.45 -29.39 8.98
N PHE A 34 -0.04 -28.28 9.56
CA PHE A 34 -0.11 -28.12 11.02
C PHE A 34 -1.46 -28.52 11.63
N ARG A 35 -2.50 -28.78 10.82
CA ARG A 35 -3.87 -29.14 11.24
C ARG A 35 -4.45 -28.24 12.35
N THR A 36 -3.94 -27.02 12.46
CA THR A 36 -4.23 -26.06 13.53
C THR A 36 -4.61 -24.73 12.92
N GLU A 37 -5.57 -24.04 13.53
CA GLU A 37 -6.00 -22.70 13.11
C GLU A 37 -5.36 -21.65 14.03
N GLY A 38 -4.14 -21.22 13.66
CA GLY A 38 -3.40 -20.19 14.40
C GLY A 38 -3.40 -18.83 13.70
N ARG A 39 -3.48 -17.72 14.44
CA ARG A 39 -3.32 -16.36 13.89
C ARG A 39 -2.02 -16.17 13.10
N TRP A 40 -0.97 -16.89 13.50
CA TRP A 40 0.36 -16.88 12.88
C TRP A 40 0.34 -17.33 11.42
N ILE A 41 -0.62 -18.20 11.04
CA ILE A 41 -0.76 -18.69 9.67
C ILE A 41 -1.00 -17.54 8.69
N TYR A 42 -1.85 -16.59 9.07
CA TYR A 42 -2.14 -15.41 8.25
C TYR A 42 -0.97 -14.41 8.21
N ALA A 43 -0.17 -14.33 9.28
CA ALA A 43 1.04 -13.53 9.30
C ALA A 43 2.10 -14.12 8.35
N VAL A 44 2.30 -15.44 8.40
CA VAL A 44 3.22 -16.16 7.52
C VAL A 44 2.76 -16.09 6.06
N SER A 45 1.47 -16.23 5.77
CA SER A 45 0.96 -16.08 4.40
C SER A 45 1.15 -14.66 3.86
N GLY A 46 0.96 -13.64 4.71
CA GLY A 46 1.25 -12.26 4.36
C GLY A 46 2.72 -12.02 4.04
N LEU A 47 3.64 -12.55 4.86
CA LEU A 47 5.08 -12.45 4.61
C LEU A 47 5.52 -13.23 3.36
N ALA A 48 4.98 -14.43 3.15
CA ALA A 48 5.26 -15.24 1.98
C ALA A 48 4.74 -14.60 0.69
N ALA A 49 3.55 -14.00 0.71
CA ALA A 49 3.05 -13.26 -0.44
C ALA A 49 3.87 -11.98 -0.65
N GLY A 50 4.21 -11.27 0.42
CA GLY A 50 5.02 -10.04 0.37
C GLY A 50 6.43 -10.24 -0.18
N SER A 51 7.06 -11.39 0.07
CA SER A 51 8.40 -11.69 -0.48
C SER A 51 8.41 -11.79 -2.01
N MET A 52 7.26 -12.10 -2.64
CA MET A 52 7.13 -12.11 -4.09
C MET A 52 7.25 -10.71 -4.72
N SER A 53 7.15 -9.65 -3.90
CA SER A 53 7.41 -8.27 -4.34
C SER A 53 8.77 -8.14 -5.01
N VAL A 54 9.80 -8.87 -4.56
CA VAL A 54 11.18 -8.83 -5.10
C VAL A 54 11.26 -9.11 -6.61
N VAL A 55 10.29 -9.82 -7.19
CA VAL A 55 10.21 -10.12 -8.64
C VAL A 55 10.00 -8.84 -9.46
N GLU A 56 9.41 -7.81 -8.87
CA GLU A 56 9.08 -6.55 -9.50
C GLU A 56 10.30 -5.60 -9.64
N ALA A 57 10.22 -4.56 -10.48
CA ALA A 57 11.27 -3.55 -10.59
C ALA A 57 11.30 -2.63 -9.36
N LYS A 58 12.48 -2.37 -8.79
CA LYS A 58 12.67 -1.61 -7.54
C LYS A 58 11.96 -0.25 -7.48
N GLY A 59 11.92 0.50 -8.58
CA GLY A 59 11.22 1.79 -8.62
C GLY A 59 9.69 1.67 -8.50
N ARG A 60 9.11 0.62 -9.10
CA ARG A 60 7.67 0.41 -9.13
C ARG A 60 7.14 -0.26 -7.84
N GLN A 61 7.98 -1.03 -7.16
CA GLN A 61 7.64 -1.65 -5.86
C GLN A 61 7.26 -0.63 -4.79
N LEU A 62 8.00 0.48 -4.71
CA LEU A 62 7.75 1.52 -3.71
C LEU A 62 6.46 2.27 -4.00
N GLU A 63 6.19 2.57 -5.27
CA GLU A 63 4.92 3.18 -5.69
C GLU A 63 3.73 2.27 -5.33
N LEU A 64 3.77 0.99 -5.70
CA LEU A 64 2.71 0.05 -5.31
C LEU A 64 2.59 -0.08 -3.79
N GLY A 65 3.72 -0.16 -3.07
CA GLY A 65 3.74 -0.22 -1.62
C GLY A 65 3.00 0.96 -0.98
N LEU A 66 3.26 2.17 -1.48
CA LEU A 66 2.58 3.38 -1.02
C LEU A 66 1.09 3.37 -1.35
N TYR A 67 0.67 2.81 -2.50
CA TYR A 67 -0.74 2.61 -2.83
C TYR A 67 -1.44 1.60 -1.91
N PHE A 68 -0.77 0.51 -1.54
CA PHE A 68 -1.36 -0.52 -0.67
C PHE A 68 -1.33 -0.15 0.81
N LEU A 69 -0.38 0.66 1.25
CA LEU A 69 -0.21 1.09 2.64
C LEU A 69 -1.51 1.61 3.29
N PRO A 70 -2.25 2.58 2.70
CA PRO A 70 -3.48 3.07 3.32
C PRO A 70 -4.55 1.97 3.43
N ARG A 71 -4.67 1.10 2.42
CA ARG A 71 -5.62 -0.03 2.48
C ARG A 71 -5.24 -1.06 3.53
N ALA A 72 -3.97 -1.36 3.69
CA ALA A 72 -3.49 -2.23 4.76
C ALA A 72 -3.76 -1.61 6.14
N MET A 73 -3.53 -0.30 6.29
CA MET A 73 -3.77 0.42 7.54
C MET A 73 -5.26 0.46 7.91
N GLU A 74 -6.15 0.65 6.94
CA GLU A 74 -7.59 0.59 7.14
C GLU A 74 -8.05 -0.81 7.56
N ALA A 75 -7.55 -1.86 6.90
CA ALA A 75 -7.85 -3.24 7.27
C ALA A 75 -7.36 -3.56 8.70
N LEU A 76 -6.16 -3.08 9.06
CA LEU A 76 -5.63 -3.21 10.41
C LEU A 76 -6.52 -2.49 11.44
N TRP A 77 -6.94 -1.26 11.16
CA TRP A 77 -7.85 -0.51 12.02
C TRP A 77 -9.18 -1.24 12.22
N GLN A 78 -9.78 -1.76 11.14
CA GLN A 78 -11.02 -2.54 11.23
C GLN A 78 -10.84 -3.83 12.04
N MET A 79 -9.72 -4.52 11.91
CA MET A 79 -9.42 -5.71 12.72
C MET A 79 -9.22 -5.37 14.20
N MET A 80 -8.54 -4.26 14.51
CA MET A 80 -8.37 -3.78 15.88
C MET A 80 -9.68 -3.34 16.50
N ALA A 81 -10.53 -2.65 15.74
CA ALA A 81 -11.86 -2.23 16.18
C ALA A 81 -12.78 -3.44 16.45
N LYS A 82 -12.76 -4.47 15.59
CA LYS A 82 -13.52 -5.72 15.82
C LYS A 82 -13.09 -6.46 17.09
N ARG A 83 -11.83 -6.31 17.51
CA ARG A 83 -11.29 -6.92 18.73
C ARG A 83 -11.52 -6.06 19.98
N GLY A 84 -12.13 -4.89 19.84
CA GLY A 84 -12.38 -3.97 20.95
C GLY A 84 -11.16 -3.15 21.40
N TYR A 85 -10.03 -3.19 20.68
CA TYR A 85 -8.85 -2.38 21.02
C TYR A 85 -9.02 -0.90 20.68
N VAL A 86 -9.87 -0.59 19.71
CA VAL A 86 -10.01 0.75 19.14
C VAL A 86 -11.49 1.08 18.95
N THR A 87 -11.93 2.19 19.50
CA THR A 87 -13.30 2.69 19.33
C THR A 87 -13.47 3.31 17.95
N ARG A 88 -14.59 3.03 17.28
CA ARG A 88 -14.90 3.67 16.00
C ARG A 88 -15.20 5.14 16.23
N VAL A 89 -14.34 6.01 15.71
CA VAL A 89 -14.55 7.46 15.74
C VAL A 89 -15.48 7.85 14.59
N PRO A 90 -16.63 8.51 14.86
CA PRO A 90 -17.49 9.01 13.79
C PRO A 90 -16.75 10.08 12.99
N TYR A 91 -16.85 10.04 11.66
CA TYR A 91 -16.20 10.98 10.73
C TYR A 91 -14.65 11.03 10.79
N GLY A 92 -13.98 9.99 11.32
CA GLY A 92 -12.51 9.96 11.41
C GLY A 92 -11.80 10.12 10.06
N GLU A 93 -12.40 9.61 8.98
CA GLU A 93 -11.87 9.77 7.61
C GLU A 93 -11.82 11.23 7.16
N VAL A 94 -12.81 12.04 7.57
CA VAL A 94 -12.88 13.46 7.24
C VAL A 94 -11.77 14.22 7.95
N VAL A 95 -11.54 13.92 9.24
CA VAL A 95 -10.47 14.55 10.04
C VAL A 95 -9.10 14.20 9.47
N LEU A 96 -8.88 12.92 9.10
CA LEU A 96 -7.64 12.48 8.46
C LEU A 96 -7.42 13.18 7.11
N PHE A 97 -8.48 13.34 6.31
CA PHE A 97 -8.42 14.06 5.06
C PHE A 97 -8.07 15.55 5.26
N MET A 98 -8.79 16.24 6.15
CA MET A 98 -8.50 17.64 6.48
C MET A 98 -7.07 17.84 7.00
N GLY A 99 -6.61 16.96 7.90
CA GLY A 99 -5.26 17.02 8.43
C GLY A 99 -4.18 16.78 7.38
N SER A 100 -4.37 15.80 6.49
CA SER A 100 -3.41 15.49 5.42
C SER A 100 -3.30 16.62 4.39
N VAL A 101 -4.44 17.16 3.93
CA VAL A 101 -4.45 18.29 2.99
C VAL A 101 -3.90 19.56 3.63
N GLY A 102 -4.26 19.82 4.90
CA GLY A 102 -3.71 20.95 5.66
C GLY A 102 -2.19 20.86 5.80
N THR A 103 -1.68 19.68 6.17
CA THR A 103 -0.23 19.43 6.28
C THR A 103 0.48 19.62 4.93
N LEU A 104 -0.12 19.14 3.84
CA LEU A 104 0.43 19.31 2.49
C LEU A 104 0.54 20.79 2.10
N MET A 105 -0.48 21.59 2.42
CA MET A 105 -0.48 23.03 2.13
C MET A 105 0.54 23.78 3.00
N THR A 106 0.68 23.42 4.28
CA THR A 106 1.70 24.01 5.15
C THR A 106 3.11 23.69 4.63
N LEU A 107 3.37 22.46 4.20
CA LEU A 107 4.64 22.07 3.58
C LEU A 107 4.91 22.86 2.29
N TYR A 108 3.88 23.07 1.47
CA TYR A 108 3.97 23.89 0.26
C TYR A 108 4.37 25.35 0.55
N GLN A 109 3.92 25.92 1.68
CA GLN A 109 4.25 27.30 2.06
C GLN A 109 5.62 27.44 2.73
N THR A 110 5.98 26.51 3.63
CA THR A 110 7.21 26.61 4.44
C THR A 110 8.45 26.10 3.70
N ASP A 111 8.38 24.91 3.09
CA ASP A 111 9.55 24.23 2.52
C ASP A 111 9.18 23.46 1.24
N LYS A 112 9.17 24.19 0.12
CA LYS A 112 8.89 23.65 -1.21
C LYS A 112 9.88 22.54 -1.62
N SER A 113 11.08 22.46 -1.04
CA SER A 113 12.15 21.51 -1.42
C SER A 113 11.92 20.05 -0.98
N SER A 114 11.04 19.82 -0.01
CA SER A 114 10.73 18.46 0.49
C SER A 114 9.68 17.73 -0.35
N VAL A 115 8.93 18.44 -1.20
CA VAL A 115 7.91 17.85 -2.06
C VAL A 115 8.54 17.42 -3.39
N GLY A 116 8.15 16.24 -3.90
CA GLY A 116 8.67 15.74 -5.16
C GLY A 116 8.41 16.73 -6.31
N SER A 117 9.42 16.98 -7.14
CA SER A 117 9.38 17.98 -8.22
C SER A 117 8.16 17.86 -9.14
N THR A 118 7.70 16.64 -9.43
CA THR A 118 6.48 16.38 -10.22
C THR A 118 5.22 16.94 -9.56
N TYR A 119 5.08 16.77 -8.23
CA TYR A 119 3.93 17.25 -7.47
C TYR A 119 3.97 18.77 -7.28
N LEU A 120 5.16 19.34 -7.13
CA LEU A 120 5.32 20.80 -7.12
C LEU A 120 4.91 21.41 -8.45
N GLY A 121 5.34 20.84 -9.58
CA GLY A 121 4.97 21.35 -10.90
C GLY A 121 3.46 21.38 -11.14
N THR A 122 2.72 20.39 -10.63
CA THR A 122 1.26 20.41 -10.69
C THR A 122 0.65 21.42 -9.71
N MET A 123 1.16 21.51 -8.47
CA MET A 123 0.67 22.49 -7.51
C MET A 123 0.92 23.94 -7.95
N PHE A 124 2.10 24.26 -8.47
CA PHE A 124 2.39 25.57 -9.05
C PHE A 124 1.46 25.92 -10.20
N ARG A 125 1.05 24.94 -11.02
CA ARG A 125 0.13 25.17 -12.13
C ARG A 125 -1.29 25.53 -11.66
N PHE A 126 -1.72 25.04 -10.50
CA PHE A 126 -3.06 25.32 -9.96
C PHE A 126 -3.10 26.51 -9.01
N PHE A 127 -2.13 26.62 -8.10
CA PHE A 127 -2.12 27.61 -7.03
C PHE A 127 -1.24 28.81 -7.32
N GLY A 128 -0.39 28.75 -8.34
CA GLY A 128 0.60 29.78 -8.63
C GLY A 128 1.77 29.75 -7.65
N GLU A 129 2.85 30.42 -8.04
CA GLU A 129 3.99 30.63 -7.16
C GLU A 129 3.64 31.75 -6.18
N ASN A 130 3.59 31.42 -4.89
CA ASN A 130 3.51 32.41 -3.81
C ASN A 130 4.91 32.88 -3.43
#